data_AF-A0A2D7X2Q9-F1
#
_entry.id   AF-A0A2D7X2Q9-F1
#
_cell.length_a   1.000
_cell.length_b   1.000
_cell.length_c   1.000
_cell.angle_alpha   90.00
_cell.angle_beta   90.00
_cell.angle_gamma   90.00
#
_symmetry.space_group_name_H-M   'P 1'
#
loop_
_entity.id
_entity.type
_entity.pdbx_description
1 polymer ?
#
loop_
_entity_poly.entity_id
_entity_poly.type
_entity_poly.pdbx_seq_one_letter_code
_entity_poly.pdbx_strand_id
1 'polypeptide(L)'
;MIQAGEMTIIDTTTYRCIKIDEQGYAHLKNILHEQGRPKLVLQKYCPYLKDNAIVIPEKPQIPKHKPKTKVNITKLFKENTDLQVSNQARYFVGEWVETALCNLIANAEENAISRGDSRITAAHFFWLETNTAPNGYWPSNIEYMKD
;
A
#
# COMPACT_ATOMS: atom_id res chain seq x y z
N MET A 1 23.54 -2.49 -21.55
CA MET A 1 23.03 -2.90 -20.23
C MET A 1 24.21 -2.88 -19.29
N ILE A 2 24.00 -2.43 -18.05
CA ILE A 2 25.08 -2.31 -17.06
C ILE A 2 25.65 -3.68 -16.69
N GLN A 3 26.96 -3.76 -16.44
CA GLN A 3 27.68 -4.94 -15.95
C GLN A 3 28.20 -4.74 -14.53
N ALA A 4 28.59 -5.83 -13.86
CA ALA A 4 29.25 -5.75 -12.56
C ALA A 4 30.59 -4.99 -12.69
N GLY A 5 30.85 -4.07 -11.77
CA GLY A 5 32.00 -3.17 -11.79
C GLY A 5 31.74 -1.84 -12.50
N GLU A 6 30.75 -1.75 -13.38
CA GLU A 6 30.43 -0.52 -14.11
C GLU A 6 29.75 0.54 -13.24
N MET A 7 29.90 1.79 -13.64
CA MET A 7 29.26 2.93 -13.00
C MET A 7 28.05 3.40 -13.80
N THR A 8 27.04 3.85 -13.08
CA THR A 8 25.86 4.50 -13.64
C THR A 8 25.50 5.73 -12.84
N ILE A 9 24.81 6.66 -13.49
CA ILE A 9 24.22 7.82 -12.83
C ILE A 9 22.71 7.60 -12.81
N ILE A 10 22.10 7.78 -11.65
CA ILE A 10 20.64 7.79 -11.48
C ILE A 10 20.29 9.08 -10.75
N ASP A 11 19.44 9.90 -11.39
CA ASP A 11 19.13 11.26 -10.96
C ASP A 11 20.40 12.11 -10.90
N THR A 12 20.92 12.38 -9.71
CA THR A 12 22.18 13.13 -9.47
C THR A 12 23.25 12.31 -8.76
N THR A 13 22.95 11.04 -8.46
CA THR A 13 23.82 10.19 -7.66
C THR A 13 24.52 9.16 -8.54
N THR A 14 25.84 9.06 -8.38
CA THR A 14 26.65 8.05 -9.06
C THR A 14 26.68 6.77 -8.24
N TYR A 15 26.39 5.66 -8.92
CA TYR A 15 26.39 4.33 -8.33
C TYR A 15 27.37 3.42 -9.06
N ARG A 16 27.98 2.50 -8.30
CA ARG A 16 28.71 1.35 -8.84
C ARG A 16 27.84 0.10 -8.74
N CYS A 17 27.75 -0.65 -9.82
CA CYS A 17 27.12 -1.97 -9.82
C CYS A 17 28.07 -2.99 -9.19
N ILE A 18 27.69 -3.57 -8.06
CA ILE A 18 28.51 -4.57 -7.37
C ILE A 18 28.34 -5.94 -8.02
N LYS A 19 27.10 -6.30 -8.32
CA LYS A 19 26.73 -7.59 -8.89
C LYS A 19 25.37 -7.51 -9.55
N ILE A 20 25.10 -8.48 -10.40
CA ILE A 20 23.78 -8.77 -10.92
C ILE A 20 23.37 -10.12 -10.32
N ASP A 21 22.18 -10.20 -9.74
CA ASP A 21 21.66 -11.46 -9.21
C ASP A 21 20.97 -12.32 -10.27
N GLU A 22 20.64 -13.56 -9.89
CA GLU A 22 19.96 -14.54 -10.75
C GLU A 22 18.56 -14.07 -11.18
N GLN A 23 17.94 -13.17 -10.40
CA GLN A 23 16.66 -12.55 -10.75
C GLN A 23 16.81 -11.35 -11.71
N GLY A 24 18.04 -11.00 -12.12
CA GLY A 24 18.32 -9.94 -13.08
C GLY A 24 18.32 -8.53 -12.48
N TYR A 25 18.48 -8.37 -11.16
CA TYR A 25 18.66 -7.08 -10.50
C TYR A 25 20.13 -6.72 -10.40
N ALA A 26 20.46 -5.49 -10.78
CA ALA A 26 21.73 -4.83 -10.50
C ALA A 26 21.72 -4.27 -9.06
N HIS A 27 22.74 -4.64 -8.29
CA HIS A 27 22.97 -4.19 -6.91
C HIS A 27 23.87 -2.95 -6.93
N LEU A 28 23.27 -1.78 -6.76
CA LEU A 28 23.95 -0.49 -6.92
C LEU A 28 24.33 0.10 -5.56
N LYS A 29 25.61 0.38 -5.34
CA LYS A 29 26.10 1.15 -4.18
C LYS A 29 26.50 2.56 -4.59
N ASN A 30 26.16 3.52 -3.75
CA ASN A 30 26.59 4.90 -3.94
C ASN A 30 28.11 4.98 -3.75
N ILE A 31 28.81 5.60 -4.69
CA ILE A 31 30.28 5.74 -4.62
C ILE A 31 30.74 6.69 -3.51
N LEU A 32 29.89 7.65 -3.12
CA LEU A 32 30.19 8.62 -2.07
C LEU A 32 29.88 8.08 -0.67
N HIS A 33 28.93 7.15 -0.58
CA HIS A 33 28.45 6.56 0.66
C HIS A 33 28.23 5.06 0.48
N GLU A 34 29.31 4.27 0.62
CA GLU A 34 29.26 2.82 0.46
C GLU A 34 28.67 2.06 1.66
N GLN A 35 28.40 2.77 2.77
CA GLN A 35 27.75 2.22 3.95
C GLN A 35 26.23 2.15 3.73
N GLY A 36 25.65 0.95 3.84
CA GLY A 36 24.21 0.72 3.71
C GLY A 36 23.82 -0.38 2.72
N ARG A 37 22.51 -0.61 2.61
CA ARG A 37 21.91 -1.61 1.71
C ARG A 37 22.01 -1.14 0.25
N PRO A 38 22.44 -2.00 -0.70
CA PRO A 38 22.45 -1.66 -2.13
C PRO A 38 21.05 -1.31 -2.65
N LYS A 39 20.98 -0.33 -3.55
CA LYS A 39 19.78 -0.03 -4.32
C LYS A 39 19.61 -1.08 -5.41
N LEU A 40 18.47 -1.76 -5.43
CA LEU A 40 18.17 -2.81 -6.41
C LEU A 40 17.41 -2.22 -7.59
N VAL A 41 17.93 -2.44 -8.81
CA VAL A 41 17.28 -2.02 -10.05
C VAL A 41 17.38 -3.16 -11.06
N LEU A 42 16.28 -3.56 -11.70
CA LEU A 42 16.34 -4.54 -12.79
C LEU A 42 17.33 -4.06 -13.87
N GLN A 43 18.27 -4.93 -14.27
CA GLN A 43 19.37 -4.60 -15.17
C GLN A 43 18.87 -3.97 -16.48
N LYS A 44 17.75 -4.49 -17.02
CA LYS A 44 17.07 -3.96 -18.22
C LYS A 44 16.59 -2.51 -18.10
N TYR A 45 16.41 -2.00 -16.88
CA TYR A 45 15.94 -0.65 -16.59
C TYR A 45 16.99 0.23 -15.89
N CYS A 46 18.20 -0.29 -15.72
CA CYS A 46 19.30 0.46 -15.15
C CYS A 46 19.91 1.32 -16.25
N PRO A 47 20.13 2.62 -16.04
CA PRO A 47 20.93 3.41 -16.95
C PRO A 47 22.32 2.80 -17.08
N TYR A 48 22.93 2.96 -18.25
CA TYR A 48 24.28 2.51 -18.51
C TYR A 48 24.98 3.44 -19.49
N LEU A 49 26.29 3.51 -19.39
CA LEU A 49 27.11 4.25 -20.34
C LEU A 49 27.35 3.37 -21.57
N LYS A 50 27.04 3.89 -22.75
CA LYS A 50 27.39 3.26 -24.03
C LYS A 50 27.83 4.35 -24.99
N ASP A 51 28.99 4.17 -25.63
CA ASP A 51 29.53 5.10 -26.63
C ASP A 51 29.61 6.56 -26.14
N ASN A 52 30.09 6.76 -24.89
CA ASN A 52 30.14 8.04 -24.18
C ASN A 52 28.78 8.75 -23.94
N ALA A 53 27.67 8.08 -24.21
CA ALA A 53 26.32 8.55 -23.91
C ALA A 53 25.68 7.74 -22.78
N ILE A 54 24.88 8.39 -21.94
CA ILE A 54 24.07 7.72 -20.93
C ILE A 54 22.78 7.24 -21.62
N VAL A 55 22.60 5.92 -21.69
CA VAL A 55 21.35 5.32 -22.14
C VAL A 55 20.47 5.11 -20.93
N ILE A 56 19.28 5.73 -20.91
CA ILE A 56 18.27 5.57 -19.85
C ILE A 56 17.13 4.73 -20.44
N PRO A 57 17.03 3.42 -20.11
CA PRO A 57 15.93 2.60 -20.58
C PRO A 57 14.59 3.07 -19.98
N GLU A 58 13.54 3.14 -20.79
CA GLU A 58 12.21 3.49 -20.31
C GLU A 58 11.67 2.43 -19.35
N LYS A 59 11.30 2.85 -18.14
CA LYS A 59 10.62 2.00 -17.18
C LYS A 59 9.14 1.96 -17.52
N PRO A 60 8.49 0.77 -17.56
CA PRO A 60 7.04 0.73 -17.64
C PRO A 60 6.46 1.48 -16.45
N GLN A 61 5.71 2.54 -16.72
CA GLN A 61 5.00 3.28 -15.69
C GLN A 61 3.85 2.40 -15.20
N ILE A 62 4.09 1.62 -14.14
CA ILE A 62 3.00 0.96 -13.43
C ILE A 62 2.19 2.09 -12.80
N PRO A 63 0.91 2.29 -13.17
CA PRO A 63 0.09 3.32 -12.56
C PRO A 63 -0.01 3.01 -11.06
N LYS A 64 0.69 3.79 -10.24
CA LYS A 64 0.57 3.68 -8.79
C LYS A 64 -0.82 4.19 -8.43
N HIS A 65 -1.73 3.29 -8.11
CA HIS A 65 -3.02 3.65 -7.53
C HIS A 65 -2.75 4.47 -6.26
N LYS A 66 -3.05 5.76 -6.29
CA LYS A 66 -3.03 6.59 -5.08
C LYS A 66 -4.33 6.28 -4.34
N PRO A 67 -4.30 5.59 -3.19
CA PRO A 67 -5.50 5.41 -2.39
C PRO A 67 -6.04 6.80 -2.02
N LYS A 68 -7.23 7.13 -2.53
CA LYS A 68 -7.86 8.47 -2.39
C LYS A 68 -8.88 8.57 -1.26
N THR A 69 -9.21 7.46 -0.62
CA THR A 69 -10.40 7.38 0.23
C THR A 69 -10.09 7.78 1.67
N LYS A 70 -10.29 9.06 1.99
CA LYS A 70 -10.69 9.44 3.35
C LYS A 70 -12.16 9.03 3.51
N VAL A 71 -12.46 8.13 4.45
CA VAL A 71 -13.84 7.72 4.71
C VAL A 71 -14.60 8.92 5.29
N ASN A 72 -15.66 9.35 4.60
CA ASN A 72 -16.55 10.40 5.07
C ASN A 72 -17.96 9.82 5.21
N ILE A 73 -18.35 9.53 6.46
CA ILE A 73 -19.62 8.89 6.80
C ILE A 73 -20.82 9.69 6.26
N THR A 74 -20.80 11.02 6.40
CA THR A 74 -21.87 11.89 5.90
C THR A 74 -22.00 11.82 4.39
N LYS A 75 -20.88 11.76 3.67
CA LYS A 75 -20.88 11.61 2.21
C LYS A 75 -21.47 10.26 1.81
N LEU A 76 -21.08 9.18 2.51
CA LEU A 76 -21.61 7.83 2.25
C LEU A 76 -23.13 7.77 2.43
N PHE A 77 -23.70 8.38 3.47
CA PHE A 77 -25.16 8.43 3.62
C PHE A 77 -25.85 9.12 2.43
N LYS A 78 -25.35 10.29 2.03
CA LYS A 78 -25.93 11.05 0.90
C LYS A 78 -25.86 10.32 -0.44
N GLU A 79 -24.88 9.44 -0.62
CA GLU A 79 -24.68 8.69 -1.86
C GLU A 79 -25.47 7.37 -1.90
N ASN A 80 -25.97 6.88 -0.76
CA ASN A 80 -26.56 5.54 -0.65
C ASN A 80 -28.01 5.52 -0.14
N THR A 81 -28.55 6.65 0.35
CA THR A 81 -29.96 6.73 0.76
C THR A 81 -30.51 8.14 0.61
N ASP A 82 -31.78 8.22 0.23
CA ASP A 82 -32.55 9.48 0.18
C ASP A 82 -33.19 9.82 1.54
N LEU A 83 -33.11 8.93 2.52
CA LEU A 83 -33.72 9.14 3.84
C LEU A 83 -32.94 10.16 4.67
N GLN A 84 -33.68 10.92 5.49
CA GLN A 84 -33.05 11.78 6.49
C GLN A 84 -32.41 10.93 7.59
N VAL A 85 -31.09 11.03 7.72
CA VAL A 85 -30.31 10.35 8.75
C VAL A 85 -30.12 11.28 9.96
N SER A 86 -30.49 10.81 11.15
CA SER A 86 -30.31 11.56 12.41
C SER A 86 -28.83 11.69 12.78
N ASN A 87 -28.48 12.68 13.61
CA ASN A 87 -27.10 12.84 14.09
C ASN A 87 -26.64 11.64 14.93
N GLN A 88 -27.51 11.08 15.77
CA GLN A 88 -27.21 9.87 16.55
C GLN A 88 -26.87 8.68 15.65
N ALA A 89 -27.65 8.44 14.58
CA ALA A 89 -27.35 7.38 13.63
C ALA A 89 -26.01 7.61 12.91
N ARG A 90 -25.65 8.87 12.62
CA ARG A 90 -24.34 9.20 12.03
C ARG A 90 -23.18 8.89 12.97
N TYR A 91 -23.32 9.21 14.26
CA TYR A 91 -22.30 8.92 15.26
C TYR A 91 -22.16 7.41 15.49
N PHE A 92 -23.29 6.71 15.64
CA PHE A 92 -23.31 5.26 15.81
C PHE A 92 -22.61 4.54 14.64
N VAL A 93 -22.89 4.95 13.39
CA VAL A 93 -22.19 4.38 12.23
C VAL A 93 -20.70 4.74 12.23
N GLY A 94 -20.32 5.92 12.73
CA GLY A 94 -18.92 6.27 12.93
C GLY A 94 -18.18 5.31 13.89
N GLU A 95 -18.74 5.07 15.07
CA GLU A 95 -18.18 4.13 16.06
C GLU A 95 -18.16 2.69 15.54
N TRP A 96 -19.23 2.30 14.85
CA TRP A 96 -19.31 0.98 14.26
C TRP A 96 -18.25 0.77 13.18
N VAL A 97 -18.01 1.78 12.32
CA VAL A 97 -16.95 1.74 11.31
C VAL A 97 -15.58 1.65 11.96
N GLU A 98 -15.32 2.39 13.04
CA GLU A 98 -14.06 2.29 13.79
C GLU A 98 -13.86 0.87 14.34
N THR A 99 -14.88 0.33 15.00
CA THR A 99 -14.86 -1.06 15.52
C THR A 99 -14.63 -2.08 14.40
N ALA A 100 -15.32 -1.93 13.27
CA ALA A 100 -15.17 -2.81 12.12
C ALA A 100 -13.74 -2.77 11.54
N LEU A 101 -13.13 -1.57 11.46
CA LEU A 101 -11.75 -1.40 11.01
C LEU A 101 -10.75 -2.04 11.99
N CYS A 102 -10.95 -1.89 13.31
CA CYS A 102 -10.12 -2.54 14.32
C CYS A 102 -10.16 -4.07 14.19
N ASN A 103 -11.36 -4.64 14.07
CA ASN A 103 -11.53 -6.09 13.89
C ASN A 103 -10.88 -6.57 12.58
N LEU A 104 -11.02 -5.79 11.50
CA LEU A 104 -10.41 -6.10 10.22
C LEU A 104 -8.87 -6.12 10.31
N ILE A 105 -8.28 -5.17 11.02
CA ILE A 105 -6.82 -5.11 11.25
C ILE A 105 -6.35 -6.29 12.10
N ALA A 106 -7.05 -6.60 13.19
CA ALA A 106 -6.71 -7.73 14.06
C ALA A 106 -6.71 -9.06 13.30
N ASN A 107 -7.74 -9.31 12.48
CA ASN A 107 -7.80 -10.50 11.64
C ASN A 107 -6.66 -10.54 10.61
N ALA A 108 -6.32 -9.39 10.01
CA ALA A 108 -5.21 -9.29 9.06
C ALA A 108 -3.84 -9.52 9.72
N GLU A 109 -3.68 -9.11 10.99
CA GLU A 109 -2.51 -9.40 11.79
C GLU A 109 -2.37 -10.90 12.06
N GLU A 110 -3.43 -11.57 12.53
CA GLU A 110 -3.45 -13.02 12.74
C GLU A 110 -3.11 -13.79 11.45
N ASN A 111 -3.67 -13.35 10.31
CA ASN A 111 -3.36 -13.92 9.01
C ASN A 111 -1.88 -13.74 8.64
N ALA A 112 -1.29 -12.58 8.92
CA ALA A 112 0.15 -12.34 8.68
C ALA A 112 1.02 -13.25 9.57
N ILE A 113 0.69 -13.34 10.87
CA ILE A 113 1.41 -14.17 11.84
C ILE A 113 1.36 -15.65 11.44
N SER A 114 0.17 -16.16 11.09
CA SER A 114 -0.01 -17.56 10.70
C SER A 114 0.82 -17.97 9.47
N ARG A 115 1.13 -17.01 8.60
CA ARG A 115 1.93 -17.20 7.39
C ARG A 115 3.43 -16.97 7.61
N GLY A 116 3.82 -16.49 8.79
CA GLY A 116 5.20 -16.11 9.10
C GLY A 116 5.65 -14.79 8.45
N ASP A 117 4.69 -13.96 8.01
CA ASP A 117 4.99 -12.68 7.38
C ASP A 117 5.30 -11.61 8.44
N SER A 118 6.38 -10.85 8.22
CA SER A 118 6.81 -9.79 9.16
C SER A 118 6.07 -8.45 8.98
N ARG A 119 5.11 -8.39 8.06
CA ARG A 119 4.34 -7.18 7.75
C ARG A 119 2.94 -7.53 7.29
N ILE A 120 1.96 -6.69 7.66
CA ILE A 120 0.62 -6.78 7.11
C ILE A 120 0.63 -6.20 5.68
N THR A 121 0.06 -6.95 4.73
CA THR A 121 -0.13 -6.50 3.34
C THR A 121 -1.60 -6.60 2.97
N ALA A 122 -1.99 -6.01 1.83
CA ALA A 122 -3.36 -6.11 1.32
C ALA A 122 -3.85 -7.58 1.19
N ALA A 123 -2.95 -8.55 1.00
CA ALA A 123 -3.29 -9.96 0.87
C ALA A 123 -3.76 -10.63 2.19
N HIS A 124 -3.53 -9.99 3.34
CA HIS A 124 -3.96 -10.51 4.65
C HIS A 124 -5.38 -10.06 5.03
N PHE A 125 -5.93 -9.11 4.28
CA PHE A 125 -7.29 -8.62 4.49
C PHE A 125 -8.28 -9.49 3.73
N PHE A 126 -9.23 -10.07 4.46
CA PHE A 126 -10.42 -10.68 3.87
C PHE A 126 -11.41 -9.57 3.50
N TRP A 127 -12.03 -9.68 2.32
CA TRP A 127 -13.04 -8.71 1.89
C TRP A 127 -14.31 -8.94 2.70
N LEU A 128 -14.69 -7.95 3.52
CA LEU A 128 -15.84 -8.06 4.42
C LEU A 128 -17.15 -7.97 3.59
N GLU A 129 -17.65 -9.12 3.13
CA GLU A 129 -18.93 -9.21 2.43
C GLU A 129 -20.06 -9.40 3.44
N THR A 130 -20.85 -8.36 3.70
CA THR A 130 -22.10 -8.47 4.48
C THR A 130 -23.21 -9.08 3.61
N ASN A 131 -23.05 -10.34 3.19
CA ASN A 131 -23.93 -10.96 2.18
C ASN A 131 -25.33 -11.34 2.68
N THR A 132 -25.63 -11.21 3.98
CA THR A 132 -26.96 -11.45 4.54
C THR A 132 -27.29 -10.40 5.59
N ALA A 133 -27.98 -9.34 5.17
CA ALA A 133 -28.57 -8.38 6.10
C ALA A 133 -29.82 -9.01 6.75
N PRO A 134 -29.90 -9.11 8.09
CA PRO A 134 -31.15 -9.47 8.74
C PRO A 134 -32.15 -8.30 8.60
N ASN A 135 -33.41 -8.59 8.24
CA ASN A 135 -34.49 -7.62 8.41
C ASN A 135 -34.70 -7.37 9.91
N GLY A 136 -34.52 -6.13 10.40
CA GLY A 136 -34.65 -5.85 11.83
C GLY A 136 -34.68 -4.37 12.21
N TYR A 137 -35.03 -4.12 13.48
CA TYR A 137 -35.04 -2.83 14.15
C TYR A 137 -34.52 -3.04 15.58
N TRP A 138 -33.50 -2.29 16.00
CA TRP A 138 -32.79 -2.49 17.27
C TRP A 138 -32.82 -1.22 18.14
N PRO A 139 -33.88 -1.04 18.96
CA PRO A 139 -34.03 0.12 19.85
C PRO A 139 -32.89 0.29 20.85
N SER A 140 -32.25 -0.80 21.26
CA SER A 140 -31.11 -0.81 22.19
C SER A 140 -29.95 0.08 21.70
N ASN A 141 -29.76 0.21 20.39
CA ASN A 141 -28.70 1.06 19.83
C ASN A 141 -28.98 2.55 20.07
N ILE A 142 -30.26 2.94 20.19
CA ILE A 142 -30.66 4.31 20.51
C ILE A 142 -30.36 4.60 21.98
N GLU A 143 -30.52 3.62 22.86
CA GLU A 143 -30.20 3.76 24.29
C GLU A 143 -28.70 3.90 24.51
N TYR A 144 -27.89 3.07 23.86
CA TYR A 144 -26.42 3.16 23.90
C TYR A 144 -25.89 4.56 23.51
N MET A 145 -26.53 5.25 22.56
CA MET A 145 -26.12 6.58 22.10
C MET A 145 -26.63 7.75 22.97
N LYS A 146 -27.36 7.48 24.05
CA LYS A 146 -27.84 8.51 24.99
C LYS A 146 -26.92 8.70 26.20
N ASP A 147 -26.09 7.70 26.49
CA ASP A 147 -25.05 7.75 27.53
C ASP A 147 -23.80 8.50 27.02
#